data_AF-A0A1I7SNK6-F1
#
_entry.id   AF-A0A1I7SNK6-F1
#
_cell.length_a   1.000
_cell.length_b   1.000
_cell.length_c   1.000
_cell.angle_alpha   90.00
_cell.angle_beta   90.00
_cell.angle_gamma   90.00
#
_symmetry.space_group_name_H-M   'P 1'
#
loop_
_entity.id
_entity.type
_entity.pdbx_description
1 polymer ?
#
loop_
_entity_poly.entity_id
_entity_poly.type
_entity_poly.pdbx_seq_one_letter_code
_entity_poly.pdbx_strand_id
1 'polypeptide(L)'
;MNHFQVAATSCLANLAFCLLKQTEAGVAELGPREDLLRAIIKTTEKTPAFSHLSPVAILRLLQTIVTLMWGDLTVIKMGKQRGVAEIVQKIKDAASDEASKNIARDIYVMTFEV
;
A
#
# COMPACT_ATOMS: atom_id res chain seq x y z
N MET A 1 -14.79 -17.99 0.48
CA MET A 1 -14.95 -17.69 -0.95
C MET A 1 -14.20 -16.39 -1.21
N ASN A 2 -12.88 -16.48 -1.42
CA ASN A 2 -11.96 -15.33 -1.27
C ASN A 2 -11.44 -14.81 -2.63
N HIS A 3 -11.95 -15.34 -3.75
CA HIS A 3 -11.48 -15.03 -5.09
C HIS A 3 -11.66 -13.55 -5.46
N PHE A 4 -12.76 -12.92 -5.04
CA PHE A 4 -13.00 -11.49 -5.28
C PHE A 4 -12.00 -10.59 -4.54
N GLN A 5 -11.68 -10.90 -3.28
CA GLN A 5 -10.67 -10.15 -2.52
C GLN A 5 -9.32 -10.22 -3.23
N VAL A 6 -8.88 -11.43 -3.57
CA VAL A 6 -7.61 -11.65 -4.25
C VAL A 6 -7.56 -10.96 -5.61
N ALA A 7 -8.64 -11.05 -6.40
CA ALA A 7 -8.72 -10.38 -7.70
C ALA A 7 -8.65 -8.85 -7.55
N ALA A 8 -9.42 -8.27 -6.63
CA ALA A 8 -9.43 -6.82 -6.39
C ALA A 8 -8.07 -6.31 -5.93
N THR A 9 -7.45 -6.95 -4.93
CA THR A 9 -6.13 -6.53 -4.44
C THR A 9 -5.02 -6.79 -5.45
N SER A 10 -5.13 -7.83 -6.29
CA SER A 10 -4.17 -8.05 -7.37
C SER A 10 -4.29 -7.00 -8.48
N CYS A 11 -5.51 -6.58 -8.79
CA CYS A 11 -5.75 -5.45 -9.70
C CYS A 11 -5.11 -4.16 -9.15
N LEU A 12 -5.29 -3.86 -7.86
CA LEU A 12 -4.64 -2.73 -7.20
C LEU A 12 -3.11 -2.81 -7.26
N ALA A 13 -2.53 -3.97 -6.95
CA ALA A 13 -1.08 -4.16 -7.01
C ALA A 13 -0.53 -3.96 -8.43
N ASN A 14 -1.22 -4.48 -9.44
CA ASN A 14 -0.85 -4.30 -10.84
C ASN A 14 -0.99 -2.83 -11.28
N LEU A 15 -2.04 -2.12 -10.84
CA LEU A 15 -2.20 -0.70 -11.11
C LEU A 15 -1.06 0.11 -10.49
N ALA A 16 -0.72 -0.13 -9.22
CA ALA A 16 0.42 0.51 -8.56
C ALA A 16 1.73 0.29 -9.32
N PHE A 17 1.95 -0.93 -9.84
CA PHE A 17 3.10 -1.24 -10.66
C PHE A 17 3.11 -0.49 -12.00
N CYS A 18 1.97 -0.40 -12.70
CA CYS A 18 1.85 0.38 -13.93
C CYS A 18 2.18 1.87 -13.67
N LEU A 19 1.66 2.44 -12.58
CA LEU A 19 1.93 3.83 -12.21
C LEU A 19 3.42 4.05 -11.90
N LEU A 20 4.05 3.14 -11.15
CA LEU A 20 5.50 3.18 -10.91
C LEU A 20 6.28 3.19 -12.23
N LYS A 21 5.94 2.29 -13.16
CA LYS A 21 6.62 2.19 -14.47
C LYS A 21 6.43 3.44 -15.33
N GLN A 22 5.26 4.09 -15.25
CA GLN A 22 5.04 5.36 -15.93
C GLN A 22 5.90 6.49 -15.35
N THR A 23 5.98 6.60 -14.02
CA THR A 23 6.87 7.56 -13.36
C THR A 23 8.33 7.32 -13.75
N GLU A 24 8.78 6.06 -13.74
CA GLU A 24 10.14 5.69 -14.15
C GLU A 24 10.43 5.97 -15.64
N ALA A 25 9.41 5.95 -16.50
CA ALA A 25 9.51 6.29 -17.91
C ALA A 25 9.59 7.82 -18.16
N GLY A 26 9.65 8.64 -17.12
CA GLY A 26 9.78 10.10 -17.23
C GLY A 26 8.44 10.84 -17.41
N VAL A 27 7.31 10.17 -17.18
CA VAL A 27 6.01 10.86 -17.13
C VAL A 27 5.97 11.68 -15.85
N ALA A 28 5.99 13.01 -15.99
CA ALA A 28 6.07 13.97 -14.88
C ALA A 28 4.76 14.15 -14.08
N GLU A 29 3.78 13.26 -14.26
CA GLU A 29 2.53 13.33 -13.50
C GLU A 29 2.77 12.92 -12.05
N LEU A 30 2.92 13.92 -11.18
CA LEU A 30 3.07 13.78 -9.72
C LEU A 30 1.78 13.29 -9.01
N GLY A 31 0.66 13.15 -9.74
CA GLY A 31 -0.67 12.93 -9.15
C GLY A 31 -1.07 11.47 -8.92
N PRO A 32 -0.98 10.56 -9.92
CA PRO A 32 -1.71 9.29 -9.87
C PRO A 32 -1.33 8.37 -8.70
N ARG A 33 -0.04 8.34 -8.32
CA ARG A 33 0.43 7.54 -7.17
C ARG A 33 -0.02 8.16 -5.85
N GLU A 34 0.07 9.48 -5.72
CA GLU A 34 -0.41 10.21 -4.55
C GLU A 34 -1.91 10.00 -4.37
N ASP A 35 -2.69 10.18 -5.44
CA ASP A 35 -4.14 10.07 -5.44
C ASP A 35 -4.61 8.66 -5.08
N LEU A 36 -3.96 7.62 -5.64
CA LEU A 36 -4.29 6.24 -5.31
C LEU A 36 -3.93 5.92 -3.86
N LEU A 37 -2.76 6.34 -3.37
CA LEU A 37 -2.39 6.13 -1.97
C LEU A 37 -3.37 6.87 -1.03
N ARG A 38 -3.76 8.10 -1.35
CA ARG A 38 -4.75 8.87 -0.60
C ARG A 38 -6.11 8.18 -0.58
N ALA A 39 -6.55 7.61 -1.70
CA ALA A 39 -7.80 6.86 -1.77
C ALA A 39 -7.76 5.59 -0.91
N ILE A 40 -6.63 4.87 -0.94
CA ILE A 40 -6.41 3.69 -0.07
C ILE A 40 -6.46 4.10 1.39
N ILE A 41 -5.71 5.13 1.80
CA ILE A 41 -5.67 5.63 3.18
C ILE A 41 -7.08 5.99 3.65
N LYS A 42 -7.78 6.86 2.91
CA LYS A 42 -9.14 7.31 3.27
C LYS A 42 -10.14 6.16 3.39
N THR A 43 -9.99 5.12 2.57
CA THR A 43 -10.88 3.95 2.61
C THR A 43 -10.54 3.03 3.78
N THR A 44 -9.25 2.83 4.05
CA THR A 44 -8.75 1.93 5.10
C THR A 44 -8.82 2.54 6.51
N GLU A 45 -8.79 3.86 6.65
CA GLU A 45 -9.01 4.57 7.93
C GLU A 45 -10.31 4.14 8.61
N LYS A 46 -11.36 3.89 7.83
CA LYS A 46 -12.69 3.47 8.31
C LYS A 46 -12.77 1.97 8.64
N THR A 47 -11.73 1.21 8.33
CA THR A 47 -11.70 -0.24 8.54
C THR A 47 -11.04 -0.54 9.88
N PRO A 48 -11.77 -1.11 10.86
CA PRO A 48 -11.23 -1.34 12.20
C PRO A 48 -10.21 -2.48 12.25
N ALA A 49 -10.37 -3.50 11.39
CA ALA A 49 -9.49 -4.66 11.33
C ALA A 49 -9.50 -5.32 9.94
N PHE A 50 -8.41 -6.00 9.60
CA PHE A 50 -8.22 -6.67 8.30
C PHE A 50 -8.27 -8.21 8.37
N SER A 51 -8.65 -8.78 9.52
CA SER A 51 -8.73 -10.23 9.73
C SER A 51 -9.73 -10.96 8.82
N HIS A 52 -10.63 -10.23 8.15
CA HIS A 52 -11.57 -10.75 7.16
C HIS A 52 -10.95 -10.93 5.76
N LEU A 53 -9.75 -10.39 5.52
CA LEU A 53 -9.04 -10.55 4.25
C LEU A 53 -8.27 -11.87 4.24
N SER A 54 -8.24 -12.54 3.09
CA SER A 54 -7.35 -13.67 2.89
C SER A 54 -5.87 -13.24 2.98
N PRO A 55 -4.95 -14.15 3.39
CA PRO A 55 -3.51 -13.84 3.45
C PRO A 55 -2.94 -13.30 2.14
N VAL A 56 -3.38 -13.85 1.00
CA VAL A 56 -2.96 -13.38 -0.32
C VAL A 56 -3.46 -11.95 -0.58
N ALA A 57 -4.68 -11.61 -0.17
CA ALA A 57 -5.21 -10.26 -0.32
C ALA A 57 -4.46 -9.25 0.56
N ILE A 58 -4.09 -9.64 1.79
CA ILE A 58 -3.24 -8.84 2.68
C ILE A 58 -1.89 -8.55 2.03
N LEU A 59 -1.21 -9.59 1.54
CA LEU A 59 0.08 -9.45 0.86
C LEU A 59 -0.03 -8.48 -0.32
N ARG A 60 -1.05 -8.63 -1.17
CA ARG A 60 -1.27 -7.76 -2.34
C ARG A 60 -1.58 -6.31 -1.96
N LEU A 61 -2.33 -6.09 -0.87
CA LEU A 61 -2.60 -4.75 -0.37
C LEU A 61 -1.32 -4.07 0.13
N LEU A 62 -0.49 -4.78 0.89
CA LEU A 62 0.81 -4.27 1.33
C LEU A 62 1.76 -4.00 0.15
N GLN A 63 1.80 -4.90 -0.84
CA GLN A 63 2.54 -4.69 -2.08
C GLN A 63 2.08 -3.44 -2.83
N THR A 64 0.77 -3.18 -2.85
CA THR A 64 0.22 -1.95 -3.45
C THR A 64 0.77 -0.71 -2.76
N ILE A 65 0.70 -0.66 -1.41
CA ILE A 65 1.14 0.50 -0.63
C ILE A 65 2.64 0.76 -0.81
N VAL A 66 3.49 -0.25 -0.63
CA VAL A 66 4.95 -0.08 -0.76
C VAL A 66 5.33 0.34 -2.19
N THR A 67 4.67 -0.22 -3.19
CA THR A 67 4.92 0.11 -4.60
C THR A 67 4.51 1.54 -4.92
N LEU A 68 3.42 2.05 -4.32
CA LEU A 68 3.01 3.45 -4.49
C LEU A 68 3.96 4.44 -3.85
N MET A 69 4.67 4.06 -2.79
CA MET A 69 5.63 4.91 -2.09
C MET A 69 7.05 4.83 -2.67
N TRP A 70 7.38 3.73 -3.37
CA TRP A 70 8.72 3.43 -3.83
C TRP A 70 9.39 4.55 -4.64
N GLY A 71 10.53 5.04 -4.17
CA GLY A 71 11.35 6.03 -4.88
C GLY A 71 10.75 7.44 -4.99
N ASP A 72 9.62 7.73 -4.33
CA ASP A 72 8.97 9.04 -4.37
C ASP A 72 8.81 9.64 -2.97
N LEU A 73 9.72 10.57 -2.62
CA LEU A 73 9.72 11.24 -1.32
C LEU A 73 8.46 12.07 -1.07
N THR A 74 7.82 12.59 -2.11
CA THR A 74 6.59 13.39 -1.97
C THR A 74 5.44 12.49 -1.54
N VAL A 75 5.30 11.34 -2.19
CA VAL A 75 4.27 10.34 -1.83
C VAL A 75 4.53 9.77 -0.44
N ILE A 76 5.80 9.52 -0.07
CA ILE A 76 6.15 9.04 1.28
C ILE A 76 5.78 10.07 2.35
N LYS A 77 6.15 11.35 2.16
CA LYS A 77 5.81 12.43 3.10
C LYS A 77 4.30 12.60 3.25
N MET A 78 3.58 12.56 2.14
CA MET A 78 2.12 12.62 2.12
C MET A 78 1.51 11.44 2.89
N GLY A 79 1.98 10.22 2.64
CA GLY A 79 1.54 9.02 3.35
C GLY A 79 1.79 9.11 4.86
N LYS A 80 2.97 9.58 5.27
CA LYS A 80 3.32 9.81 6.68
C LYS A 80 2.37 10.80 7.36
N GLN A 81 2.13 11.96 6.74
CA GLN A 81 1.23 12.99 7.27
C GLN A 81 -0.22 12.50 7.43
N ARG A 82 -0.62 11.48 6.68
CA ARG A 82 -1.97 10.89 6.72
C ARG A 82 -2.04 9.57 7.48
N GLY A 83 -1.01 9.21 8.24
CA GLY A 83 -1.05 8.03 9.10
C GLY A 83 -1.03 6.68 8.37
N VAL A 84 -0.30 6.59 7.25
CA VAL A 84 -0.11 5.31 6.55
C VAL A 84 0.54 4.25 7.45
N ALA A 85 1.38 4.68 8.41
CA ALA A 85 2.04 3.82 9.38
C ALA A 85 1.02 3.08 10.27
N GLU A 86 0.02 3.78 10.82
CA GLU A 86 -1.02 3.19 11.65
C GLU A 86 -1.90 2.21 10.85
N ILE A 87 -2.18 2.54 9.60
CA ILE A 87 -2.94 1.66 8.69
C ILE A 87 -2.16 0.39 8.40
N VAL A 88 -0.88 0.51 8.09
CA VAL A 88 -0.01 -0.65 7.83
C VAL A 88 0.15 -1.51 9.07
N GLN A 89 0.15 -0.94 10.28
CA GLN A 89 0.11 -1.71 11.53
C GLN A 89 -1.11 -2.64 11.55
N LYS A 90 -2.30 -2.08 11.31
CA LYS A 90 -3.56 -2.82 11.35
C LYS A 90 -3.60 -3.92 10.30
N ILE A 91 -3.03 -3.69 9.12
CA ILE A 91 -2.92 -4.69 8.06
C ILE A 91 -1.92 -5.79 8.47
N LYS A 92 -0.77 -5.40 9.05
CA LYS A 92 0.26 -6.32 9.55
C LYS A 92 -0.27 -7.23 10.66
N ASP A 93 -1.10 -6.70 11.55
CA ASP A 93 -1.68 -7.47 12.67
C ASP A 93 -2.64 -8.57 12.19
N ALA A 94 -3.17 -8.45 10.97
CA ALA A 94 -3.95 -9.50 10.31
C ALA A 94 -3.09 -10.48 9.48
N ALA A 95 -1.80 -10.19 9.27
CA ALA A 95 -0.92 -11.01 8.45
C ALA A 95 -0.38 -12.22 9.20
N SER A 96 -0.51 -13.41 8.60
CA SER A 96 0.02 -14.66 9.17
C SER A 96 1.43 -14.99 8.68
N ASP A 97 1.82 -14.52 7.49
CA ASP A 97 3.08 -14.87 6.82
C ASP A 97 4.17 -13.81 7.00
N GLU A 98 5.43 -14.24 6.96
CA GLU A 98 6.57 -13.33 7.13
C GLU A 98 6.79 -12.40 5.94
N ALA A 99 6.39 -12.77 4.73
CA ALA A 99 6.56 -11.91 3.56
C ALA A 99 5.73 -10.62 3.71
N SER A 100 4.46 -10.75 4.10
CA SER A 100 3.60 -9.62 4.44
C SER A 100 4.19 -8.77 5.57
N LYS A 101 4.69 -9.40 6.66
CA LYS A 101 5.28 -8.66 7.78
C LYS A 101 6.56 -7.90 7.37
N ASN A 102 7.37 -8.46 6.49
CA ASN A 102 8.56 -7.80 5.97
C ASN A 102 8.20 -6.55 5.17
N ILE A 103 7.25 -6.65 4.24
CA ILE A 103 6.78 -5.49 3.47
C ILE A 103 6.22 -4.40 4.40
N ALA A 104 5.45 -4.79 5.42
CA ALA A 104 4.95 -3.83 6.40
C ALA A 104 6.09 -3.11 7.13
N ARG A 105 7.15 -3.83 7.53
CA ARG A 105 8.35 -3.23 8.15
C ARG A 105 9.06 -2.28 7.18
N ASP A 106 9.18 -2.62 5.90
CA ASP A 106 9.79 -1.75 4.89
C ASP A 106 9.02 -0.43 4.77
N ILE A 107 7.68 -0.50 4.72
CA ILE A 107 6.84 0.72 4.68
C ILE A 107 7.06 1.57 5.94
N TYR A 108 7.15 0.94 7.12
CA TYR A 108 7.47 1.66 8.36
C TYR A 108 8.80 2.41 8.24
N VAL A 109 9.86 1.71 7.83
CA VAL A 109 11.19 2.31 7.66
C VAL A 109 11.13 3.49 6.71
N MET A 110 10.48 3.36 5.54
CA MET A 110 10.29 4.45 4.59
C MET A 110 9.61 5.68 5.23
N THR A 111 8.63 5.49 6.11
CA THR A 111 7.97 6.62 6.80
C THR A 111 8.79 7.24 7.93
N PHE A 112 9.71 6.49 8.53
CA PHE A 112 10.57 7.00 9.61
C PHE A 112 11.79 7.74 9.08
N GLU A 113 12.37 7.29 7.97
CA GLU A 113 13.60 7.84 7.39
C GLU A 113 13.40 9.14 6.58
N VAL A 114 12.14 9.58 6.39
CA VAL A 114 11.76 10.77 5.62
C VAL A 114 11.11 11.83 6.49
#